data_AF-A0A0U3THA1-F1
#
_entry.id   AF-A0A0U3THA1-F1
#
_cell.length_a   1.000
_cell.length_b   1.000
_cell.length_c   1.000
_cell.angle_alpha   90.00
_cell.angle_beta   90.00
_cell.angle_gamma   90.00
#
_symmetry.space_group_name_H-M   'P 1'
#
loop_
_entity.id
_entity.type
_entity.pdbx_description
1 polymer ?
#
loop_
_entity_poly.entity_id
_entity_poly.type
_entity_poly.pdbx_seq_one_letter_code
_entity_poly.pdbx_strand_id
1 'polypeptide(L)'
;MPSDVVVLVATAVLAVVTVVAAVVAVLAARRVARGPVPAVPEAPPLEPVHEDVAASVVPGELVRVERTRAPRTDLPVSERSGALAPRVVEGRVVVPPTQDQVVAATLSRPQVRLAVVAEGLAHALRPESRDRISALVRREYRGRRRERLRAGRRAARAAHASALPTAPADQWLGER
;
A
#
# COMPACT_ATOMS: atom_id res chain seq x y z
N MET A 1 -17.69 -21.98 35.43
CA MET A 1 -16.81 -21.11 34.62
C MET A 1 -15.98 -20.28 35.59
N PRO A 2 -14.64 -20.29 35.52
CA PRO A 2 -13.83 -19.48 36.43
C PRO A 2 -14.16 -18.00 36.23
N SER A 3 -14.30 -17.26 37.33
CA SER A 3 -14.69 -15.83 37.35
C SER A 3 -13.81 -14.98 36.44
N ASP A 4 -12.53 -15.33 36.33
CA ASP A 4 -11.55 -14.62 35.49
C ASP A 4 -11.92 -14.68 34.01
N VAL A 5 -12.48 -15.80 33.54
CA VAL A 5 -12.94 -15.93 32.15
C VAL A 5 -14.17 -15.06 31.92
N VAL A 6 -15.07 -14.95 32.91
CA VAL A 6 -16.26 -14.10 32.81
C VAL A 6 -15.87 -12.62 32.77
N VAL A 7 -14.94 -12.19 33.63
CA VAL A 7 -14.42 -10.82 33.65
C VAL A 7 -13.65 -10.50 32.36
N LEU A 8 -12.82 -11.43 31.86
CA LEU A 8 -12.10 -11.27 30.60
C LEU A 8 -13.06 -11.11 29.42
N VAL A 9 -14.09 -11.96 29.33
CA VAL A 9 -15.08 -11.88 28.25
C VAL A 9 -15.88 -10.58 28.35
N ALA A 10 -16.33 -10.21 29.56
CA ALA A 10 -17.07 -8.97 29.77
C ALA A 10 -16.24 -7.74 29.38
N THR A 11 -14.98 -7.67 29.80
CA THR A 11 -14.07 -6.56 29.45
C THR A 11 -13.74 -6.54 27.96
N ALA A 12 -13.54 -7.69 27.32
CA ALA A 12 -13.34 -7.78 25.88
C ALA A 12 -14.56 -7.27 25.09
N VAL A 13 -15.77 -7.68 25.47
CA VAL A 13 -17.01 -7.19 24.84
C VAL A 13 -17.13 -5.68 25.02
N LEU A 14 -16.90 -5.17 26.23
CA LEU A 14 -16.98 -3.74 26.53
C LEU A 14 -15.95 -2.92 25.73
N ALA A 15 -14.72 -3.45 25.58
CA ALA A 15 -13.68 -2.86 24.75
C ALA A 15 -14.06 -2.83 23.26
N VAL A 16 -14.65 -3.90 22.73
CA VAL A 16 -15.13 -3.93 21.34
C VAL A 16 -16.24 -2.88 21.14
N VAL A 17 -17.20 -2.81 22.07
CA VAL A 17 -18.30 -1.84 22.00
C VAL A 17 -17.79 -0.40 22.03
N THR A 18 -16.82 -0.08 22.90
CA THR A 18 -16.26 1.28 22.98
C THR A 18 -15.46 1.65 21.72
N VAL A 19 -14.69 0.71 21.16
CA VAL A 19 -13.97 0.93 19.90
C VAL A 19 -14.96 1.17 18.75
N VAL A 20 -16.01 0.35 18.63
CA VAL A 20 -17.03 0.53 17.59
C VAL A 20 -17.74 1.88 17.74
N ALA A 21 -18.14 2.25 18.96
CA ALA A 21 -18.76 3.53 19.24
C ALA A 21 -17.84 4.71 18.87
N ALA A 22 -16.55 4.63 19.22
CA ALA A 22 -15.57 5.65 18.87
C ALA A 22 -15.40 5.78 17.34
N VAL A 23 -15.32 4.66 16.62
CA VAL A 23 -15.23 4.66 15.15
C VAL A 23 -16.47 5.31 14.53
N VAL A 24 -17.67 4.97 15.01
CA VAL A 24 -18.93 5.57 14.53
C VAL A 24 -18.95 7.07 14.81
N ALA A 25 -18.54 7.51 16.01
CA ALA A 25 -18.47 8.92 16.36
C ALA A 25 -17.50 9.69 15.46
N VAL A 26 -16.30 9.14 15.19
CA VAL A 26 -15.33 9.74 14.27
C VAL A 26 -15.85 9.79 12.84
N LEU A 27 -16.55 8.75 12.38
CA LEU A 27 -17.15 8.74 11.05
C LEU A 27 -18.29 9.76 10.93
N ALA A 28 -19.13 9.89 11.96
CA ALA A 28 -20.17 10.91 12.02
C ALA A 28 -19.57 12.31 12.01
N ALA A 29 -18.57 12.57 12.85
CA ALA A 29 -17.84 13.85 12.88
C ALA A 29 -17.19 14.16 11.53
N ARG A 30 -16.58 13.16 10.87
CA ARG A 30 -16.00 13.32 9.53
C ARG A 30 -17.04 13.55 8.43
N ARG A 31 -18.27 13.08 8.60
CA ARG A 31 -19.38 13.38 7.67
C ARG A 31 -19.86 14.81 7.82
N VAL A 32 -19.97 15.29 9.06
CA VAL A 32 -20.36 16.69 9.35
C VAL A 32 -19.26 17.67 8.93
N ALA A 33 -17.99 17.34 9.18
CA ALA A 33 -16.84 18.16 8.77
C ALA A 33 -16.65 18.22 7.25
N ARG A 34 -17.16 17.24 6.51
CA ARG A 34 -17.22 17.23 5.04
C ARG A 34 -18.58 17.76 4.54
N GLY A 35 -19.06 18.83 5.15
CA GLY A 35 -20.25 19.56 4.70
C GLY A 35 -20.24 19.81 3.17
N PRO A 36 -21.41 20.09 2.58
CA PRO A 36 -21.63 20.00 1.14
C PRO A 36 -20.59 20.84 0.42
N VAL A 37 -19.72 20.17 -0.34
CA VAL A 37 -18.82 20.85 -1.28
C VAL A 37 -19.75 21.62 -2.23
N PRO A 38 -19.68 22.97 -2.31
CA PRO A 38 -20.46 23.69 -3.28
C PRO A 38 -20.10 23.14 -4.65
N ALA A 39 -21.12 22.80 -5.45
CA ALA A 39 -20.95 22.40 -6.83
C ALA A 39 -20.11 23.49 -7.53
N VAL A 40 -18.87 23.16 -7.84
CA VAL A 40 -18.00 24.02 -8.64
C VAL A 40 -18.66 24.12 -10.02
N PRO A 41 -18.96 25.33 -10.52
CA PRO A 41 -19.55 25.50 -11.83
C PRO A 41 -18.56 25.02 -12.90
N GLU A 42 -19.12 24.29 -13.85
CA GLU A 42 -18.52 23.77 -15.08
C GLU A 42 -17.50 24.76 -15.67
N ALA A 43 -16.23 24.35 -15.72
CA ALA A 43 -15.15 25.05 -16.42
C ALA A 43 -14.54 24.10 -17.47
N PRO A 44 -14.15 24.61 -18.65
CA PRO A 44 -14.06 23.86 -19.90
C PRO A 44 -12.92 22.83 -19.97
N PRO A 45 -12.94 21.90 -20.94
CA PRO A 45 -11.98 20.80 -21.01
C PRO A 45 -10.59 21.35 -21.37
N LEU A 46 -9.63 21.22 -20.45
CA LEU A 46 -8.21 21.35 -20.75
C LEU A 46 -7.65 19.95 -21.02
N GLU A 47 -7.08 19.78 -22.21
CA GLU A 47 -6.44 18.56 -22.68
C GLU A 47 -5.35 18.07 -21.71
N PRO A 48 -5.26 16.77 -21.42
CA PRO A 48 -4.17 16.24 -20.61
C PRO A 48 -2.88 16.16 -21.42
N VAL A 49 -2.01 17.15 -21.23
CA VAL A 49 -0.57 17.06 -21.54
C VAL A 49 -0.01 15.89 -20.74
N HIS A 50 0.43 14.85 -21.46
CA HIS A 50 1.16 13.73 -20.88
C HIS A 50 2.57 14.21 -20.52
N GLU A 51 2.81 14.49 -19.24
CA GLU A 51 4.16 14.49 -18.69
C GLU A 51 4.57 13.05 -18.34
N ASP A 52 5.32 12.43 -19.25
CA ASP A 52 6.05 11.20 -19.02
C ASP A 52 7.12 11.43 -17.92
N VAL A 53 6.80 11.06 -16.69
CA VAL A 53 7.80 10.91 -15.62
C VAL A 53 8.22 9.45 -15.53
N ALA A 54 9.44 9.22 -15.99
CA ALA A 54 10.21 7.99 -16.02
C ALA A 54 10.14 7.10 -14.74
N ALA A 55 10.13 5.78 -14.96
CA ALA A 55 10.78 4.82 -14.08
C ALA A 55 11.30 3.62 -14.88
N SER A 56 12.52 3.76 -15.40
CA SER A 56 13.34 2.64 -15.85
C SER A 56 13.63 1.72 -14.65
N VAL A 57 13.09 0.51 -14.67
CA VAL A 57 13.44 -0.57 -13.73
C VAL A 57 13.80 -1.81 -14.53
N VAL A 58 15.06 -2.22 -14.36
CA VAL A 58 15.75 -3.37 -14.97
C VAL A 58 15.04 -4.70 -14.64
N PRO A 59 14.98 -5.68 -15.56
CA PRO A 59 14.19 -6.90 -15.39
C PRO A 59 14.99 -8.01 -14.66
N GLY A 60 14.35 -8.70 -13.72
CA GLY A 60 14.94 -9.88 -13.08
C GLY A 60 14.01 -10.57 -12.08
N GLU A 61 13.63 -11.79 -12.44
CA GLU A 61 13.00 -12.83 -11.61
C GLU A 61 11.47 -12.75 -11.38
N LEU A 62 10.75 -13.31 -12.36
CA LEU A 62 9.33 -13.65 -12.28
C LEU A 62 9.09 -14.71 -11.18
N VAL A 63 8.78 -14.27 -9.97
CA VAL A 63 8.09 -15.14 -9.01
C VAL A 63 6.66 -15.32 -9.53
N ARG A 64 6.42 -16.48 -10.16
CA ARG A 64 5.08 -16.94 -10.54
C ARG A 64 4.23 -17.05 -9.27
N VAL A 65 3.50 -15.99 -8.96
CA VAL A 65 2.46 -16.01 -7.93
C VAL A 65 1.31 -16.84 -8.51
N GLU A 66 1.32 -18.13 -8.21
CA GLU A 66 0.18 -19.01 -8.42
C GLU A 66 -0.95 -18.50 -7.53
N ARG A 67 -1.79 -17.63 -8.09
CA ARG A 67 -3.03 -17.18 -7.47
C ARG A 67 -3.93 -18.40 -7.34
N THR A 68 -3.85 -19.08 -6.21
CA THR A 68 -4.86 -20.07 -5.83
C THR A 68 -6.17 -19.29 -5.62
N ARG A 69 -7.01 -19.27 -6.66
CA ARG A 69 -8.38 -18.73 -6.63
C ARG A 69 -9.11 -19.50 -5.53
N ALA A 70 -9.49 -18.82 -4.45
CA ALA A 70 -10.48 -19.35 -3.51
C ALA A 70 -11.76 -19.71 -4.29
N PRO A 71 -12.56 -20.71 -3.84
CA PRO A 71 -13.77 -21.11 -4.53
C PRO A 71 -14.73 -19.91 -4.49
N ARG A 72 -14.83 -19.23 -5.64
CA ARG A 72 -15.81 -18.18 -5.84
C ARG A 72 -17.14 -18.90 -5.97
N THR A 73 -18.06 -18.59 -5.07
CA THR A 73 -19.48 -18.87 -5.29
C THR A 73 -19.82 -18.41 -6.70
N ASP A 74 -20.28 -19.34 -7.53
CA ASP A 74 -20.54 -19.18 -8.96
C ASP A 74 -21.66 -18.16 -9.18
N LEU A 75 -21.32 -16.88 -9.14
CA LEU A 75 -22.03 -15.87 -9.91
C LEU A 75 -21.38 -15.86 -11.28
N PRO A 76 -22.15 -15.94 -12.38
CA PRO A 76 -21.61 -15.89 -13.73
C PRO A 76 -21.02 -14.50 -13.96
N VAL A 77 -19.75 -14.33 -13.59
CA VAL A 77 -18.94 -13.22 -14.04
C VAL A 77 -18.62 -13.56 -15.49
N SER A 78 -19.41 -13.01 -16.41
CA SER A 78 -19.14 -13.07 -17.84
C SER A 78 -17.68 -12.67 -18.10
N GLU A 79 -16.81 -13.66 -18.27
CA GLU A 79 -15.38 -13.50 -18.61
C GLU A 79 -15.18 -13.02 -20.07
N ARG A 80 -16.15 -12.29 -20.64
CA ARG A 80 -16.07 -11.62 -21.95
C ARG A 80 -16.70 -10.23 -21.89
N SER A 81 -16.10 -9.32 -21.12
CA SER A 81 -16.36 -7.89 -21.30
C SER A 81 -15.25 -7.29 -22.15
N GLY A 82 -15.13 -7.77 -23.39
CA GLY A 82 -14.49 -6.98 -24.44
C GLY A 82 -15.31 -5.71 -24.60
N ALA A 83 -14.66 -4.55 -24.67
CA ALA A 83 -15.28 -3.23 -24.75
C ALA A 83 -16.61 -3.29 -25.51
N LEU A 84 -17.74 -3.27 -24.78
CA LEU A 84 -19.05 -3.37 -25.39
C LEU A 84 -19.18 -2.14 -26.30
N ALA A 85 -19.44 -2.36 -27.60
CA ALA A 85 -19.59 -1.26 -28.54
C ALA A 85 -20.74 -0.35 -28.09
N PRO A 86 -20.58 0.99 -28.17
CA PRO A 86 -21.62 1.94 -27.77
C PRO A 86 -22.90 1.67 -28.57
N ARG A 87 -24.03 1.59 -27.87
CA ARG A 87 -25.34 1.30 -28.48
C ARG A 87 -26.19 2.55 -28.47
N VAL A 88 -26.84 2.85 -29.58
CA VAL A 88 -27.83 3.93 -29.65
C VAL A 88 -29.19 3.34 -29.33
N VAL A 89 -29.81 3.79 -28.25
CA VAL A 89 -31.15 3.39 -27.83
C VAL A 89 -31.99 4.66 -27.77
N GLU A 90 -33.12 4.69 -28.48
CA GLU A 90 -34.07 5.82 -28.45
C GLU A 90 -33.44 7.19 -28.78
N GLY A 91 -32.51 7.22 -29.75
CA GLY A 91 -31.81 8.45 -30.15
C GLY A 91 -30.74 8.94 -29.15
N ARG A 92 -30.43 8.16 -28.11
CA ARG A 92 -29.37 8.45 -27.13
C ARG A 92 -28.25 7.42 -27.23
N VAL A 93 -27.01 7.87 -27.23
CA VAL A 93 -25.83 7.00 -27.24
C VAL A 93 -25.55 6.53 -25.82
N VAL A 94 -25.77 5.24 -25.55
CA VAL A 94 -25.43 4.60 -24.28
C VAL A 94 -24.05 3.97 -24.43
N VAL A 95 -23.06 4.59 -23.78
CA VAL A 95 -21.70 4.06 -23.70
C VAL A 95 -21.57 3.23 -22.42
N PRO A 96 -21.14 1.96 -22.51
CA PRO A 96 -20.89 1.16 -21.31
C PRO A 96 -19.70 1.73 -20.53
N PRO A 97 -19.77 1.78 -19.20
CA PRO A 97 -18.70 2.34 -18.40
C PRO A 97 -17.43 1.50 -18.51
N THR A 98 -16.28 2.17 -18.46
CA THR A 98 -14.99 1.49 -18.45
C THR A 98 -14.78 0.74 -17.13
N GLN A 99 -13.87 -0.24 -17.11
CA GLN A 99 -13.56 -0.97 -15.87
C GLN A 99 -13.10 -0.02 -14.76
N ASP A 100 -12.29 0.99 -15.09
CA ASP A 100 -11.83 1.99 -14.12
C ASP A 100 -12.97 2.81 -13.55
N GLN A 101 -13.98 3.17 -14.37
CA GLN A 101 -15.17 3.88 -13.90
C GLN A 101 -16.02 3.01 -12.98
N VAL A 102 -16.16 1.71 -13.27
CA VAL A 102 -16.85 0.76 -12.41
C VAL A 102 -16.10 0.57 -11.10
N VAL A 103 -14.77 0.47 -11.14
CA VAL A 103 -13.92 0.35 -9.94
C VAL A 103 -13.99 1.63 -9.10
N ALA A 104 -13.89 2.80 -9.71
CA ALA A 104 -14.02 4.07 -9.00
C ALA A 104 -15.40 4.22 -8.34
N ALA A 105 -16.48 3.88 -9.07
CA ALA A 105 -17.84 3.93 -8.55
C ALA A 105 -18.07 2.92 -7.42
N THR A 106 -17.53 1.70 -7.52
CA THR A 106 -17.66 0.68 -6.47
C THR A 106 -16.84 1.02 -5.23
N LEU A 107 -15.62 1.52 -5.39
CA LEU A 107 -14.77 1.98 -4.29
C LEU A 107 -15.27 3.27 -3.64
N SER A 108 -16.16 4.05 -4.27
CA SER A 108 -16.82 5.18 -3.61
C SER A 108 -17.65 4.76 -2.39
N ARG A 109 -18.11 3.50 -2.36
CA ARG A 109 -18.93 2.97 -1.27
C ARG A 109 -18.05 2.59 -0.08
N PRO A 110 -18.29 3.16 1.12
CA PRO A 110 -17.43 2.91 2.29
C PRO A 110 -17.48 1.44 2.73
N GLN A 111 -18.61 0.76 2.57
CA GLN A 111 -18.78 -0.65 2.90
C GLN A 111 -17.89 -1.55 2.03
N VAL A 112 -17.79 -1.27 0.74
CA VAL A 112 -16.94 -2.03 -0.20
C VAL A 112 -15.47 -1.86 0.18
N ARG A 113 -15.05 -0.63 0.48
CA ARG A 113 -13.68 -0.36 0.95
C ARG A 113 -13.35 -1.13 2.23
N LEU A 114 -14.26 -1.13 3.20
CA LEU A 114 -14.07 -1.88 4.45
C LEU A 114 -14.00 -3.39 4.19
N ALA A 115 -14.85 -3.93 3.33
CA ALA A 115 -14.82 -5.35 2.96
C ALA A 115 -13.48 -5.74 2.32
N VAL A 116 -12.96 -4.93 1.38
CA VAL A 116 -11.66 -5.17 0.75
C VAL A 116 -10.53 -5.15 1.78
N VAL A 117 -10.53 -4.18 2.70
CA VAL A 117 -9.53 -4.10 3.77
C VAL A 117 -9.64 -5.30 4.72
N ALA A 118 -10.86 -5.67 5.13
CA ALA A 118 -11.09 -6.79 6.03
C ALA A 118 -10.64 -8.12 5.41
N GLU A 119 -10.98 -8.35 4.13
CA GLU A 119 -10.54 -9.54 3.39
C GLU A 119 -9.02 -9.57 3.22
N GLY A 120 -8.41 -8.43 2.89
CA GLY A 120 -6.95 -8.31 2.81
C GLY A 120 -6.27 -8.61 4.16
N LEU A 121 -6.85 -8.13 5.26
CA LEU A 121 -6.36 -8.42 6.61
C LEU A 121 -6.54 -9.89 6.97
N ALA A 122 -7.70 -10.49 6.69
CA ALA A 122 -7.94 -11.91 6.92
C ALA A 122 -6.96 -12.78 6.12
N HIS A 123 -6.70 -12.41 4.87
CA HIS A 123 -5.71 -13.09 4.03
C HIS A 123 -4.26 -12.92 4.54
N ALA A 124 -3.91 -11.74 5.06
CA ALA A 124 -2.60 -11.47 5.63
C ALA A 124 -2.38 -12.18 6.98
N LEU A 125 -3.45 -12.38 7.76
CA LEU A 125 -3.43 -13.09 9.03
C LEU A 125 -3.39 -14.62 8.87
N ARG A 126 -3.59 -15.14 7.66
CA ARG A 126 -3.37 -16.57 7.40
C ARG A 126 -1.95 -16.98 7.79
N PRO A 127 -1.77 -18.17 8.39
CA PRO A 127 -0.47 -18.60 8.90
C PRO A 127 0.60 -18.64 7.79
N GLU A 128 0.24 -19.08 6.58
CA GLU A 128 1.17 -19.15 5.45
C GLU A 128 1.64 -17.75 5.00
N SER A 129 0.71 -16.79 4.95
CA SER A 129 0.99 -15.40 4.61
C SER A 129 1.86 -14.72 5.68
N ARG A 130 1.55 -14.97 6.96
CA ARG A 130 2.29 -14.41 8.10
C ARG A 130 3.75 -14.81 8.09
N ASP A 131 4.04 -16.09 7.84
CA ASP A 131 5.41 -16.58 7.82
C ASP A 131 6.20 -15.96 6.67
N ARG A 132 5.59 -15.85 5.48
CA ARG A 132 6.20 -15.22 4.31
C ARG A 132 6.49 -13.72 4.54
N ILE A 133 5.52 -12.99 5.09
CA ILE A 133 5.68 -11.56 5.41
C ILE A 133 6.77 -11.40 6.47
N SER A 134 6.75 -12.21 7.53
CA SER A 134 7.76 -12.14 8.59
C SER A 134 9.16 -12.47 8.07
N ALA A 135 9.29 -13.44 7.15
CA ALA A 135 10.55 -13.78 6.51
C ALA A 135 11.08 -12.62 5.65
N LEU A 136 10.21 -11.98 4.87
CA LEU A 136 10.55 -10.81 4.06
C LEU A 136 11.02 -9.64 4.95
N VAL A 137 10.26 -9.32 6.00
CA VAL A 137 10.61 -8.25 6.96
C VAL A 137 11.92 -8.56 7.67
N ARG A 138 12.15 -9.81 8.10
CA ARG A 138 13.42 -10.22 8.73
C ARG A 138 14.60 -10.10 7.76
N ARG A 139 14.41 -10.45 6.48
CA ARG A 139 15.43 -10.30 5.44
C ARG A 139 15.79 -8.83 5.25
N GLU A 140 14.78 -7.97 5.11
CA GLU A 140 14.96 -6.53 4.94
C GLU A 140 15.67 -5.90 6.14
N TYR A 141 15.23 -6.23 7.37
CA TYR A 141 15.87 -5.77 8.59
C TYR A 141 17.35 -6.17 8.67
N ARG A 142 17.67 -7.44 8.34
CA ARG A 142 19.06 -7.92 8.30
C ARG A 142 19.87 -7.23 7.20
N GLY A 143 19.25 -6.93 6.05
CA GLY A 143 19.84 -6.14 4.96
C GLY A 143 20.27 -4.76 5.44
N ARG A 144 19.33 -3.98 5.99
CA ARG A 144 19.60 -2.65 6.53
C ARG A 144 20.63 -2.66 7.66
N ARG A 145 20.59 -3.67 8.54
CA ARG A 145 21.59 -3.83 9.60
C ARG A 145 22.99 -4.00 9.01
N ARG A 146 23.15 -4.85 8.00
CA ARG A 146 24.43 -5.07 7.31
C ARG A 146 24.90 -3.81 6.58
N GLU A 147 24.00 -3.08 5.95
CA GLU A 147 24.31 -1.79 5.30
C GLU A 147 24.84 -0.77 6.29
N ARG A 148 24.19 -0.59 7.44
CA ARG A 148 24.66 0.30 8.52
C ARG A 148 26.05 -0.10 9.03
N LEU A 149 26.30 -1.40 9.22
CA LEU A 149 27.61 -1.89 9.64
C LEU A 149 28.69 -1.64 8.57
N ARG A 150 28.36 -1.84 7.29
CA ARG A 150 29.27 -1.54 6.17
C ARG A 150 29.53 -0.04 6.07
N ALA A 151 28.51 0.80 6.23
CA ALA A 151 28.64 2.25 6.23
C ALA A 151 29.52 2.72 7.40
N GLY A 152 29.31 2.20 8.61
CA GLY A 152 30.15 2.49 9.78
C GLY A 152 31.60 2.06 9.57
N ARG A 153 31.85 0.87 9.00
CA ARG A 153 33.21 0.44 8.65
C ARG A 153 33.88 1.32 7.59
N ARG A 154 33.11 1.79 6.60
CA ARG A 154 33.62 2.75 5.60
C ARG A 154 33.94 4.10 6.23
N ALA A 155 33.07 4.61 7.11
CA ALA A 155 33.29 5.85 7.83
C ALA A 155 34.52 5.78 8.76
N ALA A 156 34.69 4.67 9.49
CA ALA A 156 35.85 4.46 10.35
C ALA A 156 37.17 4.41 9.55
N ARG A 157 37.17 3.75 8.38
CA ARG A 157 38.34 3.75 7.48
C ARG A 157 38.63 5.12 6.90
N ALA A 158 37.60 5.88 6.50
CA ALA A 158 37.76 7.24 6.01
C ALA A 158 38.32 8.16 7.10
N ALA A 159 37.80 8.06 8.33
CA ALA A 159 38.28 8.83 9.48
C ALA A 159 39.74 8.50 9.83
N HIS A 160 40.12 7.21 9.78
CA HIS A 160 41.50 6.79 10.00
C HIS A 160 42.44 7.25 8.87
N ALA A 161 41.97 7.24 7.62
CA ALA A 161 42.75 7.74 6.48
C ALA A 161 42.97 9.26 6.56
N SER A 162 41.97 10.03 7.01
CA SER A 162 42.11 11.48 7.23
C SER A 162 42.90 11.85 8.47
N ALA A 163 43.01 10.95 9.45
CA ALA A 163 43.79 11.15 10.67
C ALA A 163 45.27 10.78 10.49
N LEU A 164 45.65 10.14 9.37
CA LEU A 164 47.05 9.93 9.03
C LEU A 164 47.62 11.28 8.59
N PRO A 165 48.61 11.87 9.28
CA PRO A 165 49.22 13.10 8.81
C PRO A 165 49.87 12.80 7.46
N THR A 166 49.42 13.50 6.41
CA THR A 166 50.09 13.57 5.11
C THR A 166 51.42 14.30 5.32
N ALA A 167 52.40 13.62 5.93
CA ALA A 167 53.76 14.10 5.92
C ALA A 167 54.22 14.06 4.45
N PRO A 168 54.66 15.19 3.87
CA PRO A 168 55.21 15.18 2.53
C PRO A 168 56.45 14.26 2.54
N ALA A 169 56.39 13.16 1.80
CA ALA A 169 57.48 12.21 1.65
C ALA A 169 58.73 12.84 0.97
N ASP A 170 58.63 14.09 0.53
CA ASP A 170 59.69 14.85 -0.15
C ASP A 170 60.69 15.54 0.80
N GLN A 171 60.46 15.53 2.12
CA GLN A 171 61.36 16.17 3.10
C GLN A 171 62.71 15.42 3.28
N TRP A 172 62.82 14.15 2.87
CA TRP A 172 64.01 13.33 3.14
C TRP A 172 65.06 13.32 2.00
N LEU A 173 64.86 14.08 0.91
CA LEU A 173 65.71 14.07 -0.29
C LEU A 173 66.34 15.44 -0.62
N GLY A 174 66.77 16.21 0.39
CA GLY A 174 67.47 17.47 0.13
C GLY A 174 68.30 17.95 1.30
N GLU A 175 69.59 17.61 1.29
CA GLU A 175 70.71 18.47 1.72
C GLU A 175 72.03 17.73 1.42
N ARG A 176 72.60 18.00 0.24
CA ARG A 176 74.02 17.89 -0.07
C ARG A 176 74.41 19.00 -1.01
#